data_AF-A0A919ZVU3-F1
#
_entry.id   AF-A0A919ZVU3-F1
#
_cell.length_a   1.000
_cell.length_b   1.000
_cell.length_c   1.000
_cell.angle_alpha   90.00
_cell.angle_beta   90.00
_cell.angle_gamma   90.00
#
_symmetry.space_group_name_H-M   'P 1'
#
loop_
_entity.id
_entity.type
_entity.pdbx_description
1 polymer ?
#
loop_
_entity_poly.entity_id
_entity_poly.type
_entity_poly.pdbx_seq_one_letter_code
_entity_poly.pdbx_strand_id
1 'polypeptide(L)'
;MVESIYYLTYQDFPSRKANTIQTISTVSQFSRNGLNVKLFFPLRSKNSNDNINDLQTFYGFQESFDIKVLNITILSKNINFLTGRSFLFHTSLGH
;
A
#
# COMPACT_ATOMS: atom_id res chain seq x y z
N MET A 1 20.07 -8.99 -3.96
CA MET A 1 18.80 -9.11 -4.72
C MET A 1 17.68 -8.71 -3.76
N VAL A 2 16.73 -7.86 -4.16
CA VAL A 2 15.66 -7.42 -3.24
C VAL A 2 14.58 -8.50 -3.20
N GLU A 3 14.48 -9.20 -2.07
CA GLU A 3 13.57 -10.34 -1.91
C GLU A 3 12.13 -9.93 -1.61
N SER A 4 11.89 -8.72 -1.07
CA SER A 4 10.55 -8.24 -0.73
C SER A 4 10.48 -6.71 -0.62
N ILE A 5 9.41 -6.11 -1.16
CA ILE A 5 9.11 -4.68 -1.06
C ILE A 5 8.02 -4.47 -0.01
N TYR A 6 8.30 -3.62 0.97
CA TYR A 6 7.32 -3.16 1.96
C TYR A 6 6.89 -1.75 1.58
N TYR A 7 5.69 -1.62 1.00
CA TYR A 7 5.15 -0.34 0.54
C TYR A 7 4.26 0.25 1.63
N LEU A 8 4.68 1.35 2.25
CA LEU A 8 3.94 2.04 3.31
C LEU A 8 3.36 3.35 2.79
N THR A 9 2.06 3.55 2.98
CA THR A 9 1.38 4.78 2.55
C THR A 9 0.39 5.27 3.60
N TYR A 10 0.12 6.58 3.59
CA TYR A 10 -0.87 7.23 4.45
C TYR A 10 -2.26 7.34 3.80
N GLN A 11 -2.39 6.88 2.57
CA GLN A 11 -3.63 6.89 1.81
C GLN A 11 -4.60 5.85 2.36
N ASP A 12 -5.89 6.11 2.16
CA ASP A 12 -6.97 5.19 2.51
C ASP A 12 -7.37 4.41 1.23
N PHE A 13 -7.66 3.12 1.37
CA PHE A 13 -8.05 2.24 0.26
C PHE A 13 -9.38 1.57 0.59
N PRO A 14 -10.31 1.46 -0.37
CA PRO A 14 -10.27 1.99 -1.74
C PRO A 14 -10.51 3.51 -1.82
N SER A 15 -9.89 4.20 -2.79
CA SER A 15 -10.10 5.62 -3.08
C SER A 15 -9.87 5.95 -4.55
N ARG A 16 -10.70 6.84 -5.12
CA ARG A 16 -10.56 7.34 -6.50
C ARG A 16 -9.56 8.51 -6.64
N LYS A 17 -8.84 8.85 -5.57
CA LYS A 17 -7.83 9.92 -5.59
C LYS A 17 -6.64 9.49 -6.45
N ALA A 18 -6.10 10.42 -7.24
CA ALA A 18 -4.96 10.17 -8.12
C ALA A 18 -3.78 9.50 -7.38
N ASN A 19 -3.46 9.99 -6.19
CA ASN A 19 -2.35 9.46 -5.40
C ASN A 19 -2.56 7.99 -5.00
N THR A 20 -3.81 7.60 -4.70
CA THR A 20 -4.16 6.22 -4.34
C THR A 20 -4.13 5.30 -5.57
N ILE A 21 -4.65 5.78 -6.71
CA ILE A 21 -4.60 5.07 -8.00
C ILE A 21 -3.15 4.81 -8.43
N GLN A 22 -2.27 5.79 -8.27
CA GLN A 22 -0.87 5.62 -8.61
C GLN A 22 -0.17 4.60 -7.70
N THR A 23 -0.49 4.61 -6.41
CA THR A 23 0.06 3.63 -5.45
C THR A 23 -0.33 2.21 -5.82
N ILE A 24 -1.61 1.94 -6.07
CA ILE A 24 -2.07 0.58 -6.39
C ILE A 24 -1.48 0.10 -7.72
N SER A 25 -1.41 0.98 -8.72
CA SER A 25 -0.79 0.67 -10.02
C SER A 25 0.69 0.32 -9.87
N THR A 26 1.42 1.07 -9.04
CA THR A 26 2.84 0.81 -8.77
C THR A 26 3.04 -0.53 -8.06
N VAL A 27 2.24 -0.83 -7.03
CA VAL A 27 2.32 -2.08 -6.27
C VAL A 27 1.96 -3.28 -7.14
N SER A 28 0.90 -3.18 -7.95
CA SER A 28 0.53 -4.21 -8.93
C SER A 28 1.66 -4.45 -9.93
N GLN A 29 2.26 -3.40 -10.49
CA GLN A 29 3.39 -3.52 -11.42
C GLN A 29 4.60 -4.24 -10.78
N PHE A 30 4.93 -3.92 -9.53
CA PHE A 30 6.00 -4.61 -8.81
C PHE A 30 5.69 -6.08 -8.58
N SER A 31 4.46 -6.40 -8.18
CA SER A 31 3.99 -7.78 -8.04
C SER A 31 4.06 -8.53 -9.37
N ARG A 32 3.67 -7.88 -10.48
CA ARG A 32 3.73 -8.44 -11.83
C ARG A 32 5.15 -8.76 -12.29
N ASN A 33 6.15 -8.00 -11.82
CA ASN A 33 7.55 -8.24 -12.09
C ASN A 33 8.18 -9.33 -11.17
N GLY A 34 7.37 -10.07 -10.41
CA GLY A 34 7.82 -11.18 -9.57
C GLY A 34 8.38 -10.75 -8.21
N LEU A 35 8.19 -9.49 -7.81
CA LEU A 35 8.59 -9.01 -6.48
C LEU A 35 7.52 -9.35 -5.45
N ASN A 36 7.93 -9.83 -4.27
CA ASN A 36 7.01 -10.01 -3.15
C ASN A 36 6.68 -8.67 -2.51
N VAL A 37 5.51 -8.11 -2.82
CA VAL A 37 5.08 -6.80 -2.33
C VAL A 37 4.12 -6.94 -1.15
N LYS A 38 4.31 -6.10 -0.14
CA LYS A 38 3.43 -5.97 1.02
C LYS A 38 3.01 -4.52 1.17
N LEU A 39 1.73 -4.24 0.94
CA LEU A 39 1.15 -2.90 1.06
C LEU A 39 0.59 -2.69 2.46
N PHE A 40 1.04 -1.62 3.12
CA PHE A 40 0.58 -1.20 4.43
C PHE A 40 -0.05 0.18 4.35
N PHE A 41 -1.25 0.32 4.89
CA PHE A 41 -1.93 1.61 4.99
C PHE A 41 -2.75 1.73 6.27
N PRO A 42 -2.96 2.95 6.79
CA PRO A 42 -3.69 3.13 8.02
C PRO A 42 -5.21 2.95 7.83
N LEU A 43 -5.89 2.38 8.83
CA LEU A 43 -7.34 2.45 8.93
C LEU A 43 -7.74 3.90 9.28
N ARG A 44 -8.12 4.71 8.29
CA ARG A 44 -8.51 6.11 8.51
C ARG A 44 -10.00 6.33 8.34
N SER A 45 -10.63 5.63 7.40
CA SER A 45 -12.06 5.71 7.13
C SER A 45 -12.79 4.44 7.54
N LYS A 46 -14.08 4.55 7.86
CA LYS A 46 -14.97 3.39 8.03
C LYS A 46 -15.11 2.56 6.74
N ASN A 47 -14.80 3.17 5.59
CA ASN A 47 -14.84 2.53 4.29
C ASN A 47 -13.49 1.93 3.86
N SER A 48 -12.47 1.99 4.73
CA SER A 48 -11.18 1.40 4.46
C SER A 48 -11.29 -0.13 4.48
N ASN A 49 -10.78 -0.79 3.46
CA ASN A 49 -10.89 -2.24 3.27
C ASN A 49 -9.57 -2.83 2.77
N ASP A 50 -9.07 -3.87 3.45
CA ASP A 50 -7.87 -4.64 3.09
C ASP A 50 -8.16 -5.87 2.23
N ASN A 51 -9.43 -6.18 1.93
CA ASN A 51 -9.77 -7.31 1.08
C ASN A 51 -9.26 -7.10 -0.35
N ILE A 52 -8.29 -7.93 -0.75
CA ILE A 52 -7.69 -7.86 -2.07
C ILE A 52 -8.70 -8.01 -3.21
N ASN A 53 -9.73 -8.86 -3.07
CA ASN A 53 -10.74 -9.06 -4.12
C ASN A 53 -11.57 -7.79 -4.36
N ASP A 54 -11.89 -7.06 -3.29
CA ASP A 54 -12.62 -5.79 -3.40
C ASP A 54 -11.75 -4.72 -4.06
N LEU A 55 -10.46 -4.69 -3.74
CA LEU A 55 -9.50 -3.76 -4.36
C LEU A 55 -9.24 -4.11 -5.83
N GLN A 56 -9.10 -5.40 -6.16
CA GLN A 56 -8.97 -5.89 -7.54
C GLN A 56 -10.17 -5.50 -8.39
N THR A 57 -11.39 -5.66 -7.85
CA THR A 57 -12.63 -5.26 -8.53
C THR A 57 -12.71 -3.75 -8.70
N PHE A 58 -12.34 -2.98 -7.67
CA PHE A 58 -12.43 -1.52 -7.68
C PHE A 58 -11.41 -0.86 -8.63
N TYR A 59 -10.18 -1.38 -8.68
CA TYR A 59 -9.08 -0.79 -9.46
C TYR A 59 -8.79 -1.52 -10.79
N GLY A 60 -9.35 -2.71 -11.01
CA GLY A 60 -9.20 -3.47 -12.26
C GLY A 60 -7.84 -4.14 -12.44
N PHE A 61 -7.26 -4.73 -11.39
CA PHE A 61 -6.00 -5.49 -11.45
C PHE A 61 -6.20 -6.95 -11.06
N GLN A 62 -5.24 -7.83 -11.42
CA GLN A 62 -5.34 -9.29 -11.19
C GLN A 62 -4.19 -9.83 -10.34
N GLU A 63 -3.18 -9.01 -10.06
CA GLU A 63 -2.02 -9.41 -9.27
C GLU A 63 -2.39 -9.64 -7.81
N SER A 64 -1.72 -10.62 -7.19
CA SER A 64 -1.91 -10.97 -5.78
C SER A 64 -0.69 -10.53 -4.98
N PHE A 65 -0.90 -9.67 -3.98
CA PHE A 65 0.12 -9.22 -3.04
C PHE A 65 -0.48 -9.06 -1.64
N ASP A 66 0.37 -9.03 -0.62
CA ASP A 66 -0.06 -8.95 0.77
C ASP A 66 -0.56 -7.53 1.09
N ILE A 67 -1.76 -7.41 1.65
CA ILE A 67 -2.36 -6.13 2.05
C ILE A 67 -2.63 -6.17 3.55
N LYS A 68 -2.13 -5.17 4.27
CA LYS A 68 -2.31 -5.06 5.72
C LYS A 68 -2.71 -3.66 6.11
N VAL A 69 -3.89 -3.57 6.71
CA VAL A 69 -4.33 -2.36 7.39
C VAL A 69 -3.61 -2.22 8.73
N LEU A 70 -3.09 -1.04 9.00
CA LEU A 70 -2.45 -0.67 10.26
C LEU A 70 -3.38 0.21 11.08
N ASN A 71 -3.57 -0.12 12.35
CA ASN A 71 -4.26 0.79 13.26
C ASN A 71 -3.36 2.01 13.53
N ILE A 72 -3.87 3.22 13.28
CA ILE A 72 -3.12 4.49 13.29
C ILE A 72 -2.38 4.73 14.63
N THR A 73 -2.95 4.23 15.74
CA THR A 73 -2.34 4.30 17.08
C THR A 73 -0.99 3.60 17.15
N ILE A 74 -0.81 2.52 16.37
CA ILE A 74 0.41 1.69 16.36
C ILE A 74 1.47 2.32 15.45
N LEU A 75 1.06 2.97 14.35
CA LEU A 75 1.96 3.59 13.38
C LEU A 75 2.80 4.72 14.01
N SER A 76 2.22 5.47 14.94
CA SER A 76 2.94 6.54 15.66
C SER A 76 3.96 6.01 16.69
N LYS A 77 3.76 4.80 17.22
CA LYS A 77 4.54 4.25 18.34
C LYS A 77 5.76 3.42 17.91
N ASN A 78 5.76 2.85 16.71
CA ASN A 78 6.75 1.87 16.27
C ASN A 78 7.60 2.32 15.06
N ILE A 79 8.17 3.52 15.13
CA ILE A 79 9.18 3.99 14.15
C ILE A 79 10.46 3.12 14.20
N ASN A 80 10.70 2.39 15.30
CA ASN A 80 11.85 1.49 15.47
C ASN A 80 11.77 0.17 14.65
N PHE A 81 10.64 -0.15 14.01
CA PHE A 81 10.51 -1.32 13.12
C PHE A 81 11.10 -1.05 11.70
N LEU A 82 11.46 0.20 11.41
CA LEU A 82 11.84 0.66 10.07
C LEU A 82 13.34 0.53 9.77
N THR A 83 14.15 0.04 10.70
CA THR A 83 15.61 -0.03 10.55
C THR A 83 16.01 -1.20 9.63
N GLY A 84 16.71 -0.90 8.53
CA GLY A 84 17.32 -1.90 7.64
C GLY A 84 16.47 -2.35 6.44
N ARG A 85 15.41 -1.62 6.07
CA ARG A 85 14.56 -1.93 4.91
C ARG A 85 14.53 -0.79 3.90
N SER A 86 14.51 -1.11 2.60
CA SER A 86 14.38 -0.12 1.53
C SER A 86 12.91 0.29 1.38
N PHE A 87 12.62 1.59 1.48
CA PHE A 87 11.28 2.16 1.34
C PHE A 87 11.21 3.04 0.09
N LEU A 88 10.11 2.94 -0.64
CA LEU A 88 9.76 3.86 -1.72
C LEU A 88 8.55 4.68 -1.28
N PHE A 89 8.74 5.99 -1.15
CA PHE A 89 7.67 6.94 -0.86
C PHE A 89 7.31 7.69 -2.14
N HIS A 90 6.02 7.72 -2.48
CA HIS A 90 5.52 8.56 -3.56
C HIS A 90 4.68 9.71 -2.96
N THR A 91 5.23 10.93 -2.97
CA THR A 91 4.49 12.15 -2.62
C THR A 91 4.06 12.85 -3.90
N SER A 92 2.78 12.77 -4.25
CA SER A 92 2.19 13.64 -5.26
C SER A 92 1.58 14.85 -4.55
N LEU A 93 2.24 16.01 -4.69
CA LEU A 93 1.66 17.31 -4.38
C LEU A 93 0.60 17.60 -5.45
N GLY A 94 -0.67 17.52 -5.07
CA GLY A 94 -1.75 18.05 -5.89
C GLY A 94 -1.72 19.58 -5.84
N HIS A 95 -1.50 20.21 -7.00
CA HIS A 95 -1.87 21.59 -7.25
C HIS A 95 -3.31 21.63 -7.78
#